data_AF-A0A9D4L0Y9-F1
#
_entry.id   AF-A0A9D4L0Y9-F1
#
_cell.length_a   1.000
_cell.length_b   1.000
_cell.length_c   1.000
_cell.angle_alpha   90.00
_cell.angle_beta   90.00
_cell.angle_gamma   90.00
#
_symmetry.space_group_name_H-M   'P 1'
#
loop_
_entity.id
_entity.type
_entity.pdbx_description
1 polymer ?
#
loop_
_entity_poly.entity_id
_entity_poly.type
_entity_poly.pdbx_seq_one_letter_code
_entity_poly.pdbx_strand_id
1 'polypeptide(L)' 'MTDCQTPYEGMSIEDVVEIVDRGYRMPRPVNCPYAMYEMMMKYWNKHSEHRPCFEYLENFF' A
#
# COMPACT_ATOMS: atom_id res chain seq x y z
N MET A 1 -2.63 -8.46 -10.29
CA MET A 1 -3.77 -8.47 -9.35
C MET A 1 -3.46 -9.47 -8.25
N THR A 2 -3.88 -9.17 -7.03
CA THR A 2 -3.79 -10.09 -5.89
C THR A 2 -4.99 -11.02 -5.80
N ASP A 3 -5.89 -11.05 -6.80
CA ASP A 3 -7.05 -11.96 -6.88
C ASP A 3 -7.77 -12.17 -5.54
N CYS A 4 -8.03 -11.07 -4.82
CA CYS A 4 -8.65 -11.04 -3.49
C CYS A 4 -7.91 -11.77 -2.36
N GLN A 5 -6.58 -11.91 -2.45
CA GLN A 5 -5.73 -12.42 -1.37
C GLN A 5 -5.82 -11.56 -0.11
N THR A 6 -5.72 -12.23 1.05
CA THR A 6 -5.66 -11.57 2.36
C THR A 6 -4.37 -10.76 2.48
N PRO A 7 -4.44 -9.45 2.81
CA PRO A 7 -3.25 -8.65 3.02
C PRO A 7 -2.50 -9.11 4.27
N TYR A 8 -1.17 -9.11 4.22
CA TYR A 8 -0.31 -9.54 5.34
C TYR A 8 -0.68 -10.94 5.89
N GLU A 9 -0.96 -11.89 4.99
CA GLU A 9 -1.36 -13.25 5.34
C GLU A 9 -0.39 -13.90 6.36
N GLY A 10 -0.95 -14.49 7.41
CA GLY A 10 -0.19 -15.16 8.47
C GLY A 10 0.33 -14.24 9.59
N MET A 11 0.06 -12.93 9.54
CA MET A 11 0.42 -11.99 10.60
C MET A 11 -0.78 -11.63 11.48
N SER A 12 -0.54 -11.43 12.78
CA SER A 12 -1.56 -10.86 13.67
C SER A 12 -1.74 -9.36 13.39
N ILE A 13 -2.85 -8.77 13.88
CA ILE A 13 -3.09 -7.33 13.70
C ILE A 13 -1.99 -6.53 14.41
N GLU A 14 -1.58 -6.98 15.59
CA GLU A 14 -0.53 -6.36 16.40
C GLU A 14 0.81 -6.35 15.66
N ASP A 15 1.20 -7.48 15.06
CA ASP A 15 2.43 -7.58 14.25
C ASP A 15 2.37 -6.64 13.03
N VAL A 16 1.21 -6.60 12.35
CA VAL A 16 1.02 -5.74 11.17
C VAL A 16 1.18 -4.27 11.54
N VAL A 17 0.59 -3.82 12.66
CA VAL A 17 0.74 -2.44 13.13
C VAL A 17 2.21 -2.12 13.41
N GLU A 18 2.93 -3.01 14.08
CA GLU A 18 4.32 -2.80 14.43
C GLU A 18 5.23 -2.69 13.19
N ILE A 19 5.13 -3.63 12.24
CA ILE A 19 5.99 -3.62 11.05
C ILE A 19 5.66 -2.44 10.14
N VAL A 20 4.38 -2.06 10.03
CA VAL A 20 3.94 -0.89 9.24
C VAL A 20 4.48 0.40 9.83
N ASP A 21 4.50 0.55 11.16
CA ASP A 21 5.07 1.73 11.81
C ASP A 21 6.61 1.81 11.62
N ARG A 22 7.28 0.65 11.64
CA ARG A 22 8.71 0.51 11.28
C ARG A 22 9.00 0.79 9.80
N GLY A 23 7.97 0.97 8.97
CA GLY A 23 8.08 1.37 7.57
C GLY A 23 7.93 0.24 6.57
N TYR A 24 7.67 -0.99 7.01
CA TYR A 24 7.37 -2.08 6.10
C TYR A 24 6.06 -1.82 5.34
N ARG A 25 6.05 -2.17 4.06
CA ARG A 25 4.87 -2.20 3.19
C ARG A 25 4.93 -3.50 2.39
N MET A 26 3.77 -4.05 2.02
CA MET A 26 3.73 -5.25 1.20
C MET A 26 4.49 -5.03 -0.12
N PRO A 27 5.28 -6.02 -0.58
CA PRO A 27 5.96 -5.93 -1.86
C PRO A 27 4.96 -5.90 -3.03
N ARG A 28 5.42 -5.41 -4.19
CA ARG A 28 4.61 -5.36 -5.40
C ARG A 28 4.17 -6.78 -5.80
N PRO A 29 2.86 -7.03 -5.97
CA PRO A 29 2.36 -8.31 -6.47
C PRO A 29 2.88 -8.61 -7.88
N VAL A 30 3.07 -9.90 -8.21
CA VAL A 30 3.68 -10.38 -9.47
C VAL A 30 3.04 -9.76 -10.72
N ASN A 31 1.71 -9.59 -10.70
CA ASN A 31 0.93 -9.05 -11.82
C ASN A 31 0.39 -7.63 -11.57
N CYS A 32 1.03 -6.83 -10.70
CA CYS A 32 0.63 -5.45 -10.46
C CYS A 32 1.47 -4.50 -11.33
N PRO A 33 0.86 -3.63 -12.17
CA PRO A 33 1.59 -2.61 -12.90
C PRO A 33 2.45 -1.75 -11.99
N TYR A 34 3.65 -1.36 -12.44
CA TYR A 34 4.57 -0.58 -11.61
C TYR A 34 3.94 0.75 -11.15
N ALA A 35 3.29 1.49 -12.07
CA ALA A 35 2.62 2.74 -11.75
C ALA A 35 1.52 2.58 -10.67
N MET A 36 0.80 1.46 -10.68
CA MET A 36 -0.22 1.15 -9.67
C MET A 36 0.42 0.97 -8.29
N TYR A 37 1.53 0.23 -8.23
CA TYR A 37 2.27 0.03 -6.99
C TYR A 37 2.91 1.33 -6.47
N GLU A 38 3.49 2.14 -7.36
CA GLU A 38 3.99 3.47 -6.98
C GLU A 38 2.89 4.36 -6.41
N MET A 39 1.69 4.33 -7.00
CA MET A 39 0.54 5.04 -6.46
C MET A 39 0.17 4.53 -5.07
N MET A 40 0.08 3.21 -4.85
CA MET A 40 -0.16 2.63 -3.52
C MET A 40 0.87 3.12 -2.50
N MET A 41 2.16 3.16 -2.87
CA MET A 41 3.23 3.65 -2.00
C MET A 41 3.10 5.14 -1.65
N LYS A 42 2.63 5.98 -2.57
CA LYS A 42 2.33 7.40 -2.29
C LYS A 42 1.21 7.55 -1.25
N TYR A 43 0.15 6.77 -1.38
CA TYR A 43 -0.96 6.78 -0.42
C TYR A 43 -0.60 6.15 0.92
N TRP A 44 0.32 5.18 0.94
CA TRP A 44 0.82 4.56 2.16
C TRP A 44 2.01 5.29 2.80
N ASN A 45 2.20 6.57 2.48
CA ASN A 45 3.24 7.40 3.09
C ASN A 45 3.08 7.44 4.61
N LYS A 46 4.21 7.32 5.33
CA LYS A 46 4.27 7.42 6.79
C LYS A 46 3.70 8.75 7.28
N HIS A 47 4.05 9.82 6.58
CA HIS A 47 3.61 11.18 6.85
C HIS A 47 2.27 11.44 6.16
N SER A 48 1.24 11.75 6.94
CA SER A 48 -0.11 12.01 6.43
C SER A 48 -0.17 13.18 5.45
N GLU A 49 0.64 14.21 5.70
CA GLU A 49 0.77 15.43 4.92
C GLU A 49 1.37 15.22 3.52
N HIS A 50 2.07 14.10 3.31
CA HIS A 50 2.63 13.71 2.02
C HIS A 50 1.71 12.78 1.22
N ARG A 51 0.56 12.38 1.78
CA ARG A 51 -0.41 11.55 1.07
C ARG A 51 -1.17 12.45 0.10
N PRO A 52 -1.26 12.06 -1.19
CA PRO A 52 -2.01 12.85 -2.17
C PRO A 52 -3.51 12.90 -1.85
N CYS A 53 -4.19 13.92 -2.35
CA CYS A 53 -5.65 14.04 -2.28
C CYS A 53 -6.33 13.05 -3.25
N PHE A 54 -7.60 12.72 -2.98
CA PHE A 54 -8.37 11.79 -3.82
C PHE A 54 -8.45 12.20 -5.30
N GLU A 55 -8.37 13.49 -5.62
CA GLU A 55 -8.30 13.98 -7.02
C GLU A 55 -7.11 13.35 -7.79
N TYR A 56 -6.02 13.01 -7.10
CA TYR A 56 -4.90 12.30 -7.72
C TYR A 56 -5.25 10.85 -8.10
N LEU A 57 -6.15 10.19 -7.35
CA LEU A 57 -6.66 8.87 -7.73
C LEU A 57 -7.56 8.98 -8.96
N GLU A 58 -8.49 9.93 -8.98
CA GLU A 58 -9.43 10.10 -10.09
C GLU A 58 -8.72 10.35 -11.42
N ASN A 59 -7.62 11.11 -11.42
CA ASN A 59 -6.82 11.38 -12.63
C ASN A 59 -5.89 10.23 -13.04
N PHE A 60 -5.69 9.21 -12.19
CA PHE A 60 -4.79 8.09 -12.46
C PHE A 60 -5.48 6.93 -13.20
N PHE A 61 -6.80 6.80 -13.05
CA PHE A 61 -7.63 5.78 -13.68
C PHE A 61 -8.31 6.30 -14.94
#